data_AF-A0A5E7XS86-F1
#
_entry.id   AF-A0A5E7XS86-F1
#
_cell.length_a   1.000
_cell.length_b   1.000
_cell.length_c   1.000
_cell.angle_alpha   90.00
_cell.angle_beta   90.00
_cell.angle_gamma   90.00
#
_symmetry.space_group_name_H-M   'P 1'
#
loop_
_entity.id
_entity.type
_entity.pdbx_description
1 polymer ?
#
loop_
_entity_poly.entity_id
_entity_poly.type
_entity_poly.pdbx_seq_one_letter_code
_entity_poly.pdbx_strand_id
1 'polypeptide(L)'
;MKILTGNDLKTGAVVWWNGQGWSLHIADAVDAGEHAADILAAEESARRVNASYAIDAELTDDGPRPAHIKDRVRALGPTVRPDLGYKAAAERGWDWVI
;
A
#
# COMPACT_ATOMS: atom_id res chain seq x y z
N MET A 1 11.35 5.21 -4.51
CA MET A 1 10.89 3.88 -4.96
C MET A 1 9.48 4.00 -5.53
N LYS A 2 9.09 3.13 -6.46
CA LYS A 2 7.72 3.07 -7.00
C LYS A 2 7.02 1.83 -6.45
N ILE A 3 6.04 2.03 -5.58
CA ILE A 3 5.27 0.92 -4.97
C ILE A 3 3.88 0.83 -5.59
N LEU A 4 3.27 -0.36 -5.50
CA LEU A 4 1.94 -0.61 -6.05
C LEU A 4 0.93 -0.77 -4.91
N THR A 5 -0.24 -0.16 -5.09
CA THR A 5 -1.37 -0.30 -4.17
C THR A 5 -2.67 -0.52 -4.95
N GLY A 6 -3.67 -1.06 -4.26
CA GLY A 6 -5.01 -1.23 -4.77
C GLY A 6 -5.93 -1.69 -3.66
N ASN A 7 -7.04 -2.31 -4.05
CA ASN A 7 -7.96 -2.94 -3.12
C ASN A 7 -8.05 -4.45 -3.44
N ASP A 8 -7.94 -5.28 -2.41
CA ASP A 8 -8.18 -6.72 -2.54
C ASP A 8 -9.61 -6.94 -3.03
N LEU A 9 -9.78 -7.72 -4.09
CA LEU A 9 -11.08 -7.83 -4.75
C LEU A 9 -12.14 -8.47 -3.85
N LYS A 10 -11.73 -9.38 -2.97
CA LYS A 10 -12.65 -10.16 -2.14
C LYS A 10 -13.11 -9.39 -0.90
N THR A 11 -12.21 -8.65 -0.27
CA THR A 11 -12.41 -8.01 1.04
C THR A 11 -12.54 -6.50 0.95
N GLY A 12 -12.08 -5.89 -0.15
CA GLY A 12 -11.96 -4.44 -0.29
C GLY A 12 -10.81 -3.83 0.51
N ALA A 13 -9.99 -4.63 1.19
CA ALA A 13 -8.86 -4.13 1.99
C ALA A 13 -7.83 -3.42 1.12
N VAL A 14 -7.21 -2.36 1.64
CA VAL A 14 -6.06 -1.74 0.98
C VAL A 14 -4.90 -2.73 1.02
N VAL A 15 -4.28 -2.97 -0.14
CA VAL A 15 -3.16 -3.89 -0.27
C VAL A 15 -1.95 -3.26 -0.96
N TRP A 16 -0.80 -3.88 -0.75
CA TRP A 16 0.53 -3.43 -1.19
C TRP A 16 1.29 -4.58 -1.84
N TRP A 17 1.89 -4.34 -3.00
CA TRP A 17 2.64 -5.37 -3.72
C TRP A 17 3.98 -5.69 -3.04
N ASN A 18 4.20 -6.97 -2.70
CA ASN A 18 5.40 -7.44 -2.00
C ASN A 18 6.44 -8.13 -2.90
N GLY A 19 6.25 -8.09 -4.22
CA GLY A 19 7.12 -8.75 -5.20
C GLY A 19 6.58 -10.08 -5.73
N GLN A 20 5.63 -10.69 -5.02
CA GLN A 20 5.02 -11.97 -5.41
C GLN A 20 3.48 -11.97 -5.31
N GLY A 21 2.92 -11.10 -4.47
CA GLY A 21 1.50 -10.96 -4.23
C GLY A 21 1.16 -9.69 -3.46
N TRP A 22 0.01 -9.70 -2.79
CA TRP A 22 -0.58 -8.54 -2.15
C TRP A 22 -0.58 -8.69 -0.62
N SER A 23 0.12 -7.81 0.08
CA SER A 23 0.13 -7.71 1.54
C SER A 23 -0.87 -6.67 2.04
N LEU A 24 -1.37 -6.84 3.25
CA LEU A 24 -2.15 -5.83 3.98
C LEU A 24 -1.26 -4.71 4.58
N HIS A 25 0.06 -4.90 4.58
CA HIS A 25 0.99 -4.05 5.30
C HIS A 25 1.94 -3.34 4.34
N ILE A 26 2.05 -2.03 4.49
CA ILE A 26 2.90 -1.22 3.61
C ILE A 26 4.39 -1.51 3.78
N ALA A 27 4.85 -1.97 4.95
CA ALA A 27 6.25 -2.33 5.15
C ALA A 27 6.71 -3.49 4.27
N ASP A 28 5.80 -4.33 3.79
CA ASP A 28 6.13 -5.42 2.88
C ASP A 28 6.24 -4.93 1.43
N ALA A 29 5.90 -3.67 1.15
CA ALA A 29 5.89 -3.15 -0.20
C ALA A 29 7.31 -3.06 -0.77
N VAL A 30 7.48 -3.54 -2.00
CA VAL A 30 8.76 -3.52 -2.71
C VAL A 30 8.72 -2.55 -3.89
N ASP A 31 9.90 -2.12 -4.34
CA ASP A 31 10.01 -1.29 -5.53
C ASP A 31 9.66 -2.10 -6.78
N ALA A 32 8.61 -1.70 -7.48
CA ALA A 32 8.16 -2.29 -8.73
C ALA A 32 8.84 -1.65 -9.96
N GLY A 33 9.50 -0.50 -9.79
CA GLY A 33 10.32 0.13 -10.82
C GLY A 33 9.61 0.29 -12.18
N GLU A 34 10.27 -0.18 -13.24
CA GLU A 34 9.75 -0.09 -14.62
C GLU A 34 8.63 -1.12 -14.90
N HIS A 35 8.58 -2.21 -14.15
CA HIS A 35 7.59 -3.29 -14.33
C HIS A 35 6.22 -2.99 -13.70
N ALA A 36 6.06 -1.83 -13.06
CA ALA A 36 4.83 -1.45 -12.37
C ALA A 36 3.58 -1.63 -13.23
N ALA A 37 3.58 -1.13 -14.47
CA ALA A 37 2.42 -1.20 -15.35
C ALA A 37 2.06 -2.65 -15.72
N ASP A 38 3.06 -3.47 -16.03
CA ASP A 38 2.87 -4.88 -16.42
C ASP A 38 2.32 -5.72 -15.25
N ILE A 39 2.87 -5.50 -14.04
CA ILE A 39 2.40 -6.16 -12.83
C ILE A 39 0.93 -5.81 -12.56
N LEU A 40 0.59 -4.52 -12.59
CA LEU A 40 -0.79 -4.07 -12.35
C LEU A 40 -1.78 -4.68 -13.35
N ALA A 41 -1.44 -4.65 -14.65
CA ALA A 41 -2.28 -5.23 -15.68
C ALA A 41 -2.50 -6.75 -15.50
N ALA A 42 -1.44 -7.48 -15.17
CA ALA A 42 -1.52 -8.91 -14.90
C ALA A 42 -2.37 -9.23 -13.66
N GLU A 43 -2.17 -8.49 -12.57
CA GLU A 43 -2.87 -8.70 -11.30
C GLU A 43 -4.35 -8.32 -11.36
N GLU A 44 -4.71 -7.26 -12.10
CA GLU A 44 -6.10 -6.89 -12.37
C GLU A 44 -6.79 -7.91 -13.28
N SER A 45 -6.11 -8.37 -14.35
CA SER A 45 -6.65 -9.41 -15.24
C SER A 45 -6.89 -10.73 -14.49
N ALA A 46 -5.99 -11.07 -13.56
CA ALA A 46 -6.15 -12.21 -12.65
C ALA A 46 -7.24 -11.99 -11.58
N ARG A 47 -7.84 -10.80 -11.49
CA ARG A 47 -8.87 -10.43 -10.51
C ARG A 47 -8.39 -10.58 -9.06
N ARG A 48 -7.09 -10.35 -8.82
CA ARG A 48 -6.52 -10.35 -7.46
C ARG A 48 -6.66 -8.99 -6.78
N VAL A 49 -6.65 -7.93 -7.58
CA VAL A 49 -6.76 -6.54 -7.11
C VAL A 49 -7.72 -5.77 -8.01
N ASN A 50 -8.30 -4.68 -7.49
CA ASN A 50 -9.01 -3.68 -8.29
C ASN A 50 -8.57 -2.26 -7.97
N ALA A 51 -8.87 -1.34 -8.89
CA ALA A 51 -8.53 0.08 -8.79
C ALA A 51 -7.05 0.27 -8.41
N SER A 52 -6.17 -0.50 -9.04
CA SER A 52 -4.77 -0.57 -8.68
C SER A 52 -3.97 0.52 -9.39
N TYR A 53 -2.94 1.04 -8.72
CA TYR A 53 -2.09 2.10 -9.25
C TYR A 53 -0.72 2.09 -8.58
N ALA A 54 0.25 2.68 -9.29
CA ALA A 54 1.60 2.91 -8.79
C ALA A 54 1.68 4.28 -8.11
N ILE A 55 2.47 4.37 -7.05
CA ILE A 55 2.76 5.62 -6.35
C ILE A 55 4.25 5.74 -6.04
N ASP A 56 4.71 6.97 -5.89
CA ASP A 56 6.04 7.26 -5.38
C ASP A 56 6.07 7.16 -3.85
N ALA A 57 7.15 6.56 -3.36
CA ALA A 57 7.43 6.44 -1.93
C ALA A 57 8.92 6.64 -1.65
N GLU A 58 9.22 7.05 -0.42
CA GLU A 58 10.56 7.11 0.14
C GLU A 58 10.78 5.90 1.04
N LEU A 59 11.92 5.24 0.94
CA LEU A 59 12.27 4.16 1.86
C LEU A 59 12.81 4.78 3.14
N THR A 60 12.17 4.47 4.28
CA THR A 60 12.59 4.92 5.61
C THR A 60 12.98 3.71 6.46
N ASP A 61 13.52 3.96 7.67
CA ASP A 61 13.85 2.91 8.63
C ASP A 61 12.62 2.06 9.05
N ASP A 62 11.42 2.65 8.99
CA ASP A 62 10.14 1.99 9.32
C ASP A 62 9.46 1.34 8.08
N GLY A 63 10.14 1.36 6.92
CA GLY A 63 9.64 0.89 5.63
C GLY A 63 9.23 2.01 4.67
N PRO A 64 8.54 1.68 3.56
CA PRO A 64 8.13 2.64 2.55
C PRO A 64 7.11 3.65 3.08
N ARG A 65 7.40 4.95 2.92
CA ARG A 65 6.49 6.05 3.22
C ARG A 65 5.97 6.67 1.92
N PRO A 66 4.67 6.61 1.62
CA PRO A 66 4.09 7.22 0.43
C PRO A 66 4.31 8.73 0.37
N ALA A 67 4.63 9.24 -0.83
CA ALA A 67 4.86 10.67 -1.03
C ALA A 67 3.59 11.49 -0.77
N HIS A 68 2.42 10.99 -1.19
CA HIS A 68 1.15 11.71 -1.10
C HIS A 68 0.33 11.33 0.14
N ILE A 69 -0.29 12.33 0.80
CA ILE A 69 -1.02 12.16 2.07
C ILE A 69 -2.18 11.17 1.98
N LYS A 70 -2.91 11.16 0.86
CA LYS A 70 -4.00 10.20 0.58
C LYS A 70 -3.55 8.76 0.80
N ASP A 71 -2.35 8.42 0.31
CA ASP A 71 -1.83 7.06 0.31
C ASP A 71 -1.24 6.70 1.67
N ARG A 72 -0.74 7.70 2.42
CA ARG A 72 -0.42 7.52 3.85
C ARG A 72 -1.69 7.22 4.66
N VAL A 73 -2.79 7.95 4.46
CA VAL A 73 -4.06 7.62 5.14
C VAL A 73 -4.52 6.19 4.80
N ARG A 74 -4.40 5.77 3.53
CA ARG A 74 -4.72 4.39 3.12
C ARG A 74 -3.81 3.35 3.78
N ALA A 75 -2.53 3.65 3.97
CA ALA A 75 -1.57 2.77 4.62
C ALA A 75 -1.78 2.68 6.15
N LEU A 76 -2.22 3.77 6.78
CA LEU A 76 -2.57 3.80 8.21
C LEU A 76 -3.72 2.84 8.51
N GLY A 77 -4.72 2.77 7.63
CA GLY A 77 -5.92 1.95 7.79
C GLY A 77 -7.19 2.77 7.99
N PRO A 78 -8.29 2.14 8.44
CA PRO A 78 -9.59 2.82 8.53
C PRO A 78 -9.59 3.92 9.60
N THR A 79 -9.90 5.15 9.21
CA THR A 79 -9.96 6.30 10.15
C THR A 79 -11.05 6.16 11.21
N VAL A 80 -12.09 5.35 10.94
CA VAL A 80 -13.19 5.06 11.88
C VAL A 80 -12.95 3.81 12.74
N ARG A 81 -11.92 3.01 12.44
CA ARG A 81 -11.50 1.82 13.21
C ARG A 81 -9.97 1.79 13.34
N PRO A 82 -9.36 2.75 14.08
CA PRO A 82 -7.90 2.84 14.22
C PRO A 82 -7.28 1.60 14.87
N ASP A 83 -8.07 0.84 15.64
CA ASP A 83 -7.67 -0.44 16.24
C ASP A 83 -7.33 -1.53 15.21
N LEU A 84 -7.77 -1.36 13.96
CA LEU A 84 -7.45 -2.23 12.83
C LEU A 84 -6.30 -1.68 11.96
N GLY A 85 -5.67 -0.59 12.38
CA GLY A 85 -4.62 0.09 11.63
C GLY A 85 -3.28 -0.66 11.60
N TYR A 86 -2.42 -0.25 10.67
CA TYR A 86 -1.07 -0.79 10.53
C TYR A 86 -0.18 -0.43 11.73
N LYS A 87 0.53 -1.39 12.32
CA LYS A 87 1.24 -1.22 13.61
C LYS A 87 2.22 -0.05 13.68
N ALA A 88 3.10 0.13 12.69
CA ALA A 88 4.06 1.24 12.74
C ALA A 88 3.35 2.62 12.63
N ALA A 89 2.19 2.65 11.98
CA ALA A 89 1.34 3.82 11.92
C ALA A 89 0.41 3.91 13.15
N ALA A 90 0.10 2.81 13.85
CA ALA A 90 -0.65 2.80 15.11
C ALA A 90 0.16 3.39 16.27
N GLU A 91 1.50 3.26 16.25
CA GLU A 91 2.39 3.85 17.24
C GLU A 91 2.50 5.38 17.11
N ARG A 92 2.44 5.91 15.89
CA ARG A 92 2.56 7.34 15.59
C ARG A 92 1.24 8.03 15.24
N GLY A 93 0.17 7.25 15.04
CA GLY A 93 -1.16 7.74 14.68
C GLY A 93 -1.14 8.68 13.46
N TRP A 94 -1.83 9.82 13.60
CA TRP A 94 -1.92 10.85 12.57
C TRP A 94 -0.61 11.58 12.31
N ASP A 95 0.35 11.56 13.23
CA ASP A 95 1.66 12.19 13.04
C ASP A 95 2.50 11.46 11.98
N TRP A 96 2.17 10.21 11.67
CA TRP A 96 2.78 9.49 10.54
C TRP A 96 2.28 9.99 9.18
N VAL A 97 1.05 10.52 9.14
CA VAL A 97 0.39 10.99 7.92
C VAL A 97 0.89 12.38 7.52
N ILE A 98 1.17 13.25 8.50
CA ILE A 98 1.65 14.63 8.28
C ILE A 98 3.15 14.60 7.98
#